data_AF-A0A0K1K436-F1
#
_entry.id   AF-A0A0K1K436-F1
#
_cell.length_a   1.000
_cell.length_b   1.000
_cell.length_c   1.000
_cell.angle_alpha   90.00
_cell.angle_beta   90.00
_cell.angle_gamma   90.00
#
_symmetry.space_group_name_H-M   'P 1'
#
loop_
_entity.id
_entity.type
_entity.pdbx_description
1 polymer ?
#
loop_
_entity_poly.entity_id
_entity_poly.type
_entity_poly.pdbx_seq_one_letter_code
_entity_poly.pdbx_strand_id
1 'polypeptide(L)'
;MPKATWNGAVIAEASANEVEIVEHNVYFPPERVNQEYLQPNSHTTLCPWKGVASYYDVVVDGKVNQNAAWYYPTPSEAARQIKDRIAFWHGVEVAH
;
A
#
# COMPACT_ATOMS: atom_id res chain seq x y z
N MET A 1 0.56 14.48 -8.41
CA MET A 1 -0.57 13.70 -7.87
C MET A 1 -0.01 12.33 -7.54
N PRO A 2 -0.04 11.92 -6.28
CA PRO A 2 0.40 10.60 -5.85
C PRO A 2 -0.20 9.49 -6.71
N LYS A 3 0.67 8.60 -7.22
CA LYS A 3 0.30 7.52 -8.11
C LYS A 3 1.22 6.32 -7.95
N ALA A 4 0.63 5.13 -7.85
CA ALA A 4 1.32 3.84 -7.82
C ALA A 4 1.00 3.05 -9.09
N THR A 5 2.02 2.64 -9.83
CA THR A 5 1.88 1.89 -11.09
C THR A 5 2.73 0.62 -11.10
N TRP A 6 2.18 -0.46 -11.64
CA TRP A 6 2.92 -1.70 -11.83
C TRP A 6 2.44 -2.45 -13.08
N ASN A 7 3.38 -2.97 -13.85
CA ASN A 7 3.12 -3.70 -15.11
C ASN A 7 2.16 -2.93 -16.06
N GLY A 8 2.29 -1.60 -16.12
CA GLY A 8 1.47 -0.72 -16.98
C GLY A 8 0.09 -0.34 -16.40
N ALA A 9 -0.35 -0.94 -15.30
CA ALA A 9 -1.60 -0.61 -14.64
C ALA A 9 -1.42 0.43 -13.53
N VAL A 10 -2.46 1.24 -13.32
CA VAL A 10 -2.55 2.17 -12.18
C VAL A 10 -3.19 1.43 -11.01
N ILE A 11 -2.38 1.13 -9.99
CA ILE A 11 -2.85 0.42 -8.79
C ILE A 11 -3.52 1.40 -7.84
N ALA A 12 -2.98 2.61 -7.69
CA ALA A 12 -3.57 3.64 -6.85
C ALA A 12 -3.29 5.03 -7.42
N GLU A 13 -4.25 5.94 -7.27
CA GLU A 13 -4.10 7.35 -7.64
C GLU A 13 -4.96 8.23 -6.74
N ALA A 14 -4.34 9.26 -6.14
CA ALA A 14 -4.97 10.15 -5.19
C ALA A 14 -4.43 11.58 -5.33
N SER A 15 -5.16 12.55 -4.80
CA SER A 15 -4.65 13.91 -4.63
C SER A 15 -3.63 13.98 -3.49
N ALA A 16 -2.79 15.01 -3.48
CA ALA A 16 -1.70 15.14 -2.50
C ALA A 16 -2.22 15.30 -1.06
N ASN A 17 -3.43 15.83 -0.86
CA ASN A 17 -4.06 15.98 0.45
C ASN A 17 -4.84 14.73 0.91
N GLU A 18 -4.92 13.68 0.07
CA GLU A 18 -5.57 12.42 0.41
C GLU A 18 -4.59 11.37 0.92
N VAL A 19 -3.28 11.52 0.69
CA VAL A 19 -2.25 10.55 1.09
C VAL A 19 -1.53 10.97 2.37
N GLU A 20 -0.96 9.98 3.06
CA GLU A 20 -0.01 10.22 4.15
C GLU A 20 1.39 9.82 3.69
N ILE A 21 2.41 10.60 4.06
CA ILE A 21 3.81 10.26 3.75
C ILE A 21 4.53 9.98 5.07
N VAL A 22 5.03 8.75 5.21
CA VAL A 22 5.74 8.30 6.42
C VAL A 22 6.98 7.52 6.01
N GLU A 23 8.15 7.95 6.47
CA GLU A 23 9.45 7.33 6.13
C GLU A 23 9.64 7.16 4.62
N HIS A 24 9.31 8.19 3.84
CA HIS A 24 9.35 8.22 2.37
C HIS A 24 8.38 7.25 1.66
N ASN A 25 7.51 6.56 2.40
CA ASN A 25 6.45 5.74 1.81
C ASN A 25 5.16 6.56 1.69
N VAL A 26 4.49 6.41 0.56
CA VAL A 26 3.19 7.04 0.29
C VAL A 26 2.09 6.05 0.63
N TYR A 27 1.23 6.44 1.55
CA TYR A 27 0.11 5.64 2.03
C TYR A 27 -1.19 6.17 1.43
N PHE A 28 -1.72 5.41 0.47
CA PHE A 28 -2.96 5.68 -0.22
C PHE A 28 -4.15 5.26 0.64
N PRO A 29 -5.21 6.08 0.73
CA PRO A 29 -6.44 5.66 1.37
C PRO A 29 -7.09 4.54 0.54
N PRO A 30 -7.74 3.53 1.15
CA PRO A 30 -8.13 2.30 0.47
C PRO A 30 -9.15 2.52 -0.66
N GLU A 31 -9.91 3.61 -0.62
CA GLU A 31 -10.89 4.02 -1.64
C GLU A 31 -10.21 4.55 -2.92
N ARG A 32 -8.93 4.90 -2.83
CA ARG A 32 -8.09 5.35 -3.95
C ARG A 32 -7.20 4.25 -4.51
N VAL A 33 -7.35 3.03 -4.01
CA VAL A 33 -6.64 1.84 -4.47
C VAL A 33 -7.59 0.95 -5.25
N ASN A 34 -7.16 0.53 -6.44
CA ASN A 34 -7.93 -0.38 -7.25
C ASN A 34 -7.82 -1.81 -6.67
N GLN A 35 -8.82 -2.18 -5.87
CA GLN A 35 -8.87 -3.45 -5.16
C GLN A 35 -8.88 -4.66 -6.10
N GLU A 36 -9.24 -4.51 -7.38
CA GLU A 36 -9.20 -5.61 -8.35
C GLU A 36 -7.78 -6.16 -8.58
N TYR A 37 -6.76 -5.32 -8.36
CA TYR A 37 -5.36 -5.69 -8.46
C TYR A 37 -4.76 -6.19 -7.15
N LEU A 38 -5.53 -6.20 -6.05
CA LEU A 38 -5.03 -6.67 -4.75
C LEU A 38 -5.56 -8.05 -4.44
N GLN A 39 -4.64 -8.99 -4.22
CA GLN A 39 -4.96 -10.33 -3.75
C GLN A 39 -4.51 -10.49 -2.30
N PRO A 40 -5.42 -10.78 -1.36
CA PRO A 40 -5.07 -11.01 0.04
C PRO A 40 -4.08 -12.17 0.19
N ASN A 41 -3.11 -12.03 1.08
CA ASN A 41 -2.24 -13.13 1.49
C ASN A 41 -2.12 -13.18 3.03
N SER A 42 -1.51 -14.26 3.55
CA SER A 42 -1.35 -14.48 4.99
C SER A 42 -0.05 -13.93 5.57
N HIS A 43 0.77 -13.25 4.75
CA HIS A 43 2.05 -12.72 5.19
C HIS A 43 1.83 -11.52 6.11
N THR A 44 2.61 -11.47 7.19
CA THR A 44 2.63 -10.36 8.13
C THR A 44 4.04 -10.11 8.63
N THR A 45 4.33 -8.87 8.99
CA THR A 45 5.60 -8.48 9.62
C THR A 45 5.33 -7.57 10.81
N LEU A 46 6.24 -7.57 11.80
CA LEU A 46 6.15 -6.68 12.94
C LEU A 46 7.11 -5.50 12.77
N CYS A 47 6.57 -4.28 12.72
CA CYS A 47 7.35 -3.06 12.84
C CYS A 47 7.34 -2.61 14.32
N PRO A 48 8.52 -2.36 14.94
CA PRO A 48 8.60 -2.03 16.37
C PRO A 48 7.73 -0.85 16.81
N TRP A 49 7.52 0.12 15.92
CA TRP A 49 6.77 1.32 16.25
C TRP A 49 5.41 1.43 15.56
N LYS A 50 5.22 0.84 14.37
CA LYS A 50 3.93 0.92 13.64
C LYS A 50 2.95 -0.17 14.04
N GLY A 51 3.42 -1.35 14.48
CA GLY A 51 2.58 -2.51 14.75
C GLY A 51 2.72 -3.61 13.68
N VAL A 52 1.70 -4.46 13.55
CA VAL A 52 1.70 -5.59 12.61
C VAL A 52 1.24 -5.11 11.23
N ALA A 53 2.11 -5.26 10.24
CA ALA A 53 1.77 -5.05 8.83
C ALA A 53 1.14 -6.31 8.25
N SER A 54 0.10 -6.13 7.44
CA SER A 54 -0.52 -7.14 6.59
C SER A 54 -0.21 -6.83 5.13
N TYR A 55 -0.20 -7.85 4.28
CA TYR A 55 0.22 -7.74 2.89
C TYR A 55 -0.83 -8.20 1.90
N TYR A 56 -0.78 -7.62 0.70
CA TYR A 56 -1.43 -8.11 -0.50
C TYR A 56 -0.36 -8.43 -1.54
N ASP A 57 -0.65 -9.43 -2.37
CA ASP A 57 0.00 -9.55 -3.67
C ASP A 57 -0.65 -8.54 -4.63
N VAL A 58 0.15 -7.92 -5.51
CA VAL A 58 -0.37 -7.09 -6.60
C VAL A 58 -0.45 -7.95 -7.86
N VAL A 59 -1.63 -8.07 -8.45
CA VAL A 59 -1.89 -8.93 -9.60
C VAL A 59 -2.38 -8.09 -10.78
N VAL A 60 -1.65 -8.13 -11.89
CA VAL A 60 -1.99 -7.40 -13.12
C VAL A 60 -1.75 -8.34 -14.30
N ASP A 61 -2.77 -8.53 -15.14
CA ASP A 61 -2.72 -9.40 -16.32
C ASP A 61 -2.17 -10.81 -16.06
N GLY A 62 -2.54 -11.40 -14.92
CA GLY A 62 -2.10 -12.73 -14.50
C GLY A 62 -0.66 -12.80 -13.97
N LYS A 63 0.09 -11.69 -13.97
CA LYS A 63 1.38 -11.61 -13.28
C LYS A 63 1.17 -11.25 -11.81
N VAL A 64 1.90 -11.91 -10.92
CA VAL A 64 1.81 -11.73 -9.48
C VAL A 64 3.09 -11.05 -8.96
N ASN A 65 2.95 -9.94 -8.26
CA ASN A 65 3.99 -9.31 -7.48
C ASN A 65 3.75 -9.57 -6.00
N GLN A 66 4.47 -10.53 -5.45
CA GLN A 66 4.21 -11.05 -4.11
C GLN A 66 4.51 -10.01 -3.03
N ASN A 67 3.60 -9.89 -2.07
CA ASN A 67 3.67 -8.96 -0.93
C ASN A 67 3.88 -7.49 -1.36
N ALA A 68 3.56 -7.10 -2.60
CA ALA A 68 3.96 -5.81 -3.15
C ALA A 68 3.16 -4.62 -2.63
N ALA A 69 2.08 -4.86 -1.88
CA ALA A 69 1.35 -3.85 -1.15
C ALA A 69 1.24 -4.24 0.33
N TRP A 70 1.34 -3.27 1.23
CA TRP A 70 1.18 -3.50 2.67
C TRP A 70 0.36 -2.40 3.33
N TYR A 71 -0.23 -2.75 4.47
CA TYR A 71 -1.05 -1.87 5.27
C TYR A 71 -1.01 -2.27 6.75
N TYR A 72 -1.49 -1.38 7.61
CA TYR A 72 -1.61 -1.64 9.05
C TYR A 72 -3.08 -1.60 9.47
N PRO A 73 -3.73 -2.74 9.73
CA PRO A 73 -5.13 -2.75 10.19
C PRO A 73 -5.29 -2.27 11.64
N THR A 74 -4.28 -2.53 12.45
CA THR A 74 -4.24 -2.18 13.88
C THR A 74 -2.90 -1.53 14.22
N PRO A 75 -2.60 -0.34 13.67
CA PRO A 75 -1.35 0.34 13.96
C PRO A 75 -1.30 0.79 15.42
N SER A 76 -0.09 1.09 15.90
CA SER A 76 0.09 1.79 17.17
C SER A 76 -0.53 3.19 17.13
N GLU A 77 -0.73 3.79 18.31
CA GLU A 77 -1.24 5.16 18.41
C GLU A 77 -0.36 6.18 17.66
N ALA A 78 0.96 5.97 17.64
CA ALA A 78 1.91 6.84 16.94
C ALA A 78 1.81 6.74 15.39
N ALA A 79 1.18 5.68 14.88
CA ALA A 79 0.99 5.42 13.47
C ALA A 79 -0.51 5.41 13.06
N ARG A 80 -1.42 5.91 13.90
CA ARG A 80 -2.87 5.82 13.65
C ARG A 80 -3.32 6.48 12.34
N GLN A 81 -2.59 7.47 11.86
CA GLN A 81 -2.88 8.19 10.61
C GLN A 81 -2.77 7.30 9.36
N ILE A 82 -1.98 6.23 9.43
CA ILE A 82 -1.83 5.24 8.34
C ILE A 82 -2.68 3.98 8.52
N LYS A 83 -3.65 3.99 9.45
CA LYS A 83 -4.58 2.87 9.63
C LYS A 83 -5.30 2.56 8.33
N ASP A 84 -5.27 1.28 7.93
CA ASP A 84 -5.88 0.73 6.72
C ASP A 84 -5.39 1.34 5.39
N ARG A 85 -4.45 2.30 5.44
CA ARG A 85 -3.85 2.89 4.25
C ARG A 85 -2.80 1.96 3.66
N ILE A 86 -2.71 1.96 2.34
CA ILE A 86 -1.94 0.98 1.57
C ILE A 86 -0.73 1.68 0.96
N ALA A 87 0.46 1.11 1.17
CA ALA A 87 1.70 1.51 0.54
C ALA A 87 2.25 0.39 -0.34
N PHE A 88 3.17 0.73 -1.25
CA PHE A 88 3.64 -0.16 -2.32
C PHE A 88 5.16 -0.18 -2.46
N TRP A 89 5.71 -1.35 -2.84
CA TRP A 89 7.15 -1.59 -3.04
C TRP A 89 7.36 -2.72 -4.06
N HIS A 90 8.51 -3.41 -4.03
CA HIS A 90 8.84 -4.53 -4.93
C HIS A 90 8.67 -4.18 -6.43
N GLY A 91 9.14 -3.00 -6.83
CA GLY A 91 9.10 -2.56 -8.23
C GLY A 91 7.77 -1.93 -8.65
N VAL A 92 6.81 -1.74 -7.74
CA VAL A 92 5.72 -0.78 -7.96
C VAL A 92 6.34 0.62 -7.95
N GLU A 93 6.13 1.37 -9.04
CA GLU A 93 6.62 2.74 -9.17
C GLU A 93 5.65 3.67 -8.44
N VAL A 94 6.16 4.45 -7.48
CA VAL A 94 5.35 5.38 -6.69
C VAL A 94 5.88 6.80 -6.88
N ALA A 95 5.11 7.63 -7.58
CA ALA A 95 5.37 9.07 -7.72
C ALA A 95 4.48 9.85 -6.75
N HIS A 96 4.98 10.91 -6.11
CA HIS A 96 4.20 11.80 -5.24
C HIS A 96 4.57 13.27 -5.41
#